data_AF-R7LJA5-F1
#
_entry.id   AF-R7LJA5-F1
#
_cell.length_a   1.000
_cell.length_b   1.000
_cell.length_c   1.000
_cell.angle_alpha   90.00
_cell.angle_beta   90.00
_cell.angle_gamma   90.00
#
_symmetry.space_group_name_H-M   'P 1'
#
loop_
_entity.id
_entity.type
_entity.pdbx_description
1 polymer ?
#
loop_
_entity_poly.entity_id
_entity_poly.type
_entity_poly.pdbx_seq_one_letter_code
_entity_poly.pdbx_strand_id
1 'polypeptide(L)' 'MISAVKNQKSNYDKAQEYLKNQIKQPENLADLKRNANFKLRQVELARAHGDLEMASILAYEHQQIINDINNYYK' A
#
# COMPACT_ATOMS: atom_id res chain seq x y z
N MET A 1 9.63 19.79 20.31
CA MET A 1 8.47 18.92 19.97
C MET A 1 7.98 19.10 18.53
N ILE A 2 7.85 20.32 18.00
CA ILE A 2 7.38 20.59 16.62
C ILE A 2 8.27 19.93 15.54
N SER A 3 9.58 19.87 15.75
CA SER A 3 10.54 19.26 14.80
C SER A 3 10.39 17.74 14.66
N ALA A 4 10.04 17.03 15.74
CA ALA A 4 9.92 15.56 15.72
C ALA A 4 8.69 15.10 14.92
N VAL A 5 7.55 15.78 15.07
CA VAL A 5 6.33 15.50 14.31
C VAL A 5 6.53 15.76 12.81
N LYS A 6 7.25 16.84 12.46
CA LYS A 6 7.59 17.15 11.07
C LYS A 6 8.48 16.09 10.43
N ASN A 7 9.44 15.55 11.19
CA ASN A 7 10.31 14.47 10.74
C ASN A 7 9.56 13.14 10.57
N GLN A 8 8.63 12.81 11.48
CA GLN A 8 7.80 11.61 11.37
C GLN A 8 6.90 11.65 10.13
N LYS A 9 6.25 12.79 9.86
CA LYS A 9 5.44 12.97 8.64
C LYS A 9 6.28 12.80 7.37
N SER A 10 7.47 13.41 7.32
CA SER A 10 8.38 13.27 6.17
C SER A 10 8.83 11.82 5.94
N ASN A 11 9.03 11.04 7.00
CA ASN A 11 9.41 9.63 6.88
C ASN A 11 8.23 8.75 6.45
N TYR A 12 7.03 9.05 6.93
CA TYR A 12 5.79 8.40 6.48
C TYR A 12 5.58 8.58 4.98
N ASP A 13 5.66 9.82 4.49
CA ASP A 13 5.45 10.14 3.07
C ASP A 13 6.47 9.40 2.19
N LYS A 14 7.75 9.40 2.58
CA LYS A 14 8.82 8.68 1.87
C LYS A 14 8.60 7.16 1.86
N ALA A 15 8.13 6.59 2.98
CA ALA A 15 7.86 5.16 3.06
C ALA A 15 6.67 4.75 2.19
N GLN A 16 5.60 5.57 2.15
CA GLN A 16 4.47 5.37 1.24
C GLN A 16 4.91 5.44 -0.22
N GLU A 17 5.72 6.44 -0.58
CA GLU A 17 6.26 6.60 -1.93
C GLU A 17 7.15 5.42 -2.33
N TYR A 18 8.04 4.99 -1.44
CA TYR A 18 8.90 3.83 -1.67
C TYR A 18 8.09 2.57 -1.97
N LEU A 19 7.07 2.28 -1.15
CA LEU A 19 6.19 1.11 -1.36
C LEU A 19 5.40 1.22 -2.66
N LYS A 20 4.86 2.41 -2.97
CA LYS A 20 4.14 2.67 -4.23
C LYS A 20 5.00 2.38 -5.45
N ASN A 21 6.28 2.78 -5.43
CA ASN A 21 7.20 2.57 -6.54
C ASN A 21 7.60 1.09 -6.75
N GLN A 22 7.30 0.20 -5.80
CA GLN A 22 7.49 -1.25 -5.97
C GLN A 22 6.36 -1.93 -6.73
N ILE A 23 5.18 -1.29 -6.77
CA ILE A 23 3.99 -1.80 -7.46
C ILE A 23 4.15 -1.50 -8.95
N LYS A 24 4.06 -2.55 -9.76
CA LYS A 24 4.25 -2.48 -11.23
C LYS A 24 3.01 -3.00 -11.96
N GLN A 25 2.91 -2.75 -13.26
CA GLN A 25 1.92 -3.42 -14.11
C GLN A 25 2.11 -4.95 -13.96
N PRO A 26 1.09 -5.70 -13.53
CA PRO A 26 1.23 -7.14 -13.38
C PRO A 26 1.14 -7.84 -14.75
N GLU A 27 2.07 -8.75 -15.02
CA GLU A 27 2.05 -9.59 -16.23
C GLU A 27 1.55 -11.01 -15.92
N ASN A 28 1.69 -11.43 -14.66
CA ASN A 28 1.31 -12.77 -14.21
C ASN A 28 0.76 -12.79 -12.77
N LEU A 29 0.31 -13.97 -12.33
CA LEU A 29 -0.22 -14.18 -10.99
C LEU A 29 0.80 -13.87 -9.88
N ALA A 30 2.09 -14.09 -10.11
CA ALA A 30 3.11 -13.79 -9.12
C ALA A 30 3.25 -12.26 -8.94
N ASP A 31 3.14 -11.48 -10.01
CA ASP A 31 3.14 -10.03 -9.94
C ASP A 31 1.92 -9.49 -9.19
N LEU A 32 0.73 -10.05 -9.44
CA LEU A 32 -0.48 -9.70 -8.69
C LEU A 32 -0.30 -9.93 -7.19
N LYS A 33 0.20 -11.10 -6.79
CA LYS A 33 0.48 -11.42 -5.38
C LYS A 33 1.54 -10.50 -4.78
N ARG A 34 2.59 -10.19 -5.53
CA ARG A 34 3.64 -9.24 -5.12
C ARG A 34 3.06 -7.83 -4.90
N ASN A 35 2.25 -7.35 -5.83
CA ASN A 35 1.58 -6.06 -5.74
C ASN A 35 0.60 -5.99 -4.56
N ALA A 36 -0.17 -7.07 -4.32
CA ALA A 36 -1.06 -7.18 -3.17
C ALA A 36 -0.29 -7.01 -1.85
N ASN A 37 0.86 -7.69 -1.70
CA ASN A 37 1.69 -7.57 -0.51
C ASN A 37 2.20 -6.13 -0.27
N PHE A 38 2.67 -5.44 -1.33
CA PHE A 38 3.08 -4.05 -1.20
C PHE A 38 1.91 -3.14 -0.81
N LYS A 39 0.74 -3.34 -1.43
CA LYS A 39 -0.46 -2.57 -1.10
C LYS A 39 -0.91 -2.79 0.35
N LEU A 40 -0.90 -4.03 0.83
CA LEU A 40 -1.19 -4.35 2.24
C LEU A 40 -0.22 -3.62 3.17
N ARG A 41 1.06 -3.56 2.82
CA ARG A 41 2.05 -2.85 3.64
C ARG A 41 1.80 -1.34 3.69
N GLN A 42 1.29 -0.75 2.61
CA GLN A 42 0.85 0.65 2.60
C GLN A 42 -0.33 0.87 3.56
N VAL A 43 -1.30 -0.06 3.60
CA VAL A 43 -2.46 0.00 4.53
C VAL A 43 -1.98 -0.01 5.98
N GLU A 44 -1.10 -0.95 6.32
CA GLU A 44 -0.55 -1.10 7.68
C GLU A 44 0.24 0.15 8.09
N LEU A 45 1.03 0.72 7.18
CA LEU A 45 1.79 1.94 7.42
C LEU A 45 0.87 3.14 7.69
N ALA A 46 -0.19 3.31 6.90
CA ALA A 46 -1.18 4.37 7.08
C ALA A 46 -1.91 4.24 8.44
N ARG A 47 -2.35 3.03 8.79
CA ARG A 47 -2.96 2.74 10.10
C ARG A 47 -2.02 3.05 11.26
N ALA A 48 -0.75 2.67 11.16
CA ALA A 48 0.24 2.93 12.20
C ALA A 48 0.51 4.43 12.42
N HIS A 49 0.25 5.28 11.43
CA HIS A 49 0.38 6.74 11.51
C HIS A 49 -0.94 7.46 11.79
N GLY A 50 -2.04 6.71 12.00
CA GLY A 50 -3.37 7.28 12.23
C GLY A 50 -4.03 7.88 10.99
N ASP A 51 -3.46 7.66 9.80
CA ASP A 51 -4.01 8.11 8.52
C ASP A 51 -5.10 7.14 8.04
N LEU A 52 -6.25 7.19 8.72
CA LEU A 52 -7.35 6.25 8.52
C LEU A 52 -8.03 6.42 7.15
N GLU A 53 -8.06 7.65 6.61
CA GLU A 53 -8.60 7.93 5.29
C GLU A 53 -7.76 7.23 4.22
N MET A 54 -6.44 7.47 4.21
CA MET A 54 -5.53 6.80 3.28
C MET A 54 -5.56 5.28 3.47
N ALA A 55 -5.61 4.79 4.72
CA ALA A 55 -5.70 3.36 5.00
C ALA A 55 -6.95 2.72 4.38
N SER A 56 -8.08 3.42 4.36
CA SER A 56 -9.32 2.92 3.76
C SER A 56 -9.26 2.86 2.24
N ILE A 57 -8.70 3.88 1.60
CA ILE A 57 -8.46 3.93 0.15
C ILE A 57 -7.53 2.78 -0.26
N LEU A 58 -6.40 2.64 0.42
CA LEU A 58 -5.43 1.60 0.14
C LEU A 58 -6.00 0.18 0.39
N ALA A 59 -6.87 0.02 1.39
CA ALA A 59 -7.52 -1.26 1.66
C ALA A 59 -8.53 -1.64 0.58
N TYR A 60 -9.24 -0.67 0.02
CA TYR A 60 -10.10 -0.88 -1.14
C TYR A 60 -9.30 -1.30 -2.37
N GLU A 61 -8.20 -0.60 -2.67
CA GLU A 61 -7.29 -0.97 -3.76
C GLU A 61 -6.68 -2.37 -3.56
N HIS A 62 -6.28 -2.71 -2.33
CA HIS A 62 -5.82 -4.06 -2.00
C HIS A 62 -6.88 -5.11 -2.34
N GLN A 63 -8.14 -4.87 -1.96
CA GLN A 63 -9.24 -5.78 -2.24
C GLN A 63 -9.48 -5.98 -3.74
N GLN A 64 -9.28 -4.94 -4.56
CA GLN A 64 -9.35 -5.08 -6.02
C GLN A 64 -8.29 -6.05 -6.54
N ILE A 65 -7.03 -5.94 -6.08
CA ILE A 65 -5.96 -6.87 -6.48
C ILE A 65 -6.28 -8.30 -6.02
N ILE A 66 -6.86 -8.49 -4.82
CA ILE A 66 -7.31 -9.81 -4.34
C ILE A 66 -8.40 -10.38 -5.26
N ASN A 67 -9.32 -9.55 -5.75
CA ASN A 67 -10.34 -10.00 -6.69
C ASN A 67 -9.72 -10.43 -8.03
N ASP A 68 -8.73 -9.69 -8.53
CA ASP A 68 -7.99 -10.05 -9.75
C ASP A 68 -7.25 -11.39 -9.58
N ILE A 69 -6.61 -11.61 -8.43
CA ILE A 69 -5.99 -12.90 -8.08
C ILE A 69 -7.00 -14.04 -8.11
N ASN A 70 -8.17 -13.85 -7.50
CA ASN A 70 -9.22 -14.86 -7.41
C ASN A 70 -9.88 -15.19 -8.76
N ASN A 71 -9.74 -14.29 -9.74
CA ASN A 71 -10.32 -14.44 -11.07
C ASN A 71 -9.27 -14.75 -12.15
N TYR A 72 -7.99 -14.84 -11.80
CA TYR A 72 -6.89 -14.94 -12.77
C TYR A 72 -6.97 -16.15 -13.73
N TYR A 73 -7.57 -17.26 -13.29
CA TYR A 73 -7.73 -18.49 -14.10
C TYR A 73 -9.18 -18.83 -14.43
N LYS A 74 -10.12 -17.92 -14.14
CA LYS A 74 -11.53 -18.11 -14.48
C LYS A 74 -11.82 -17.55 -15.86
#